data_AF-A0A937ZDK8-F1
#
_entry.id   AF-A0A937ZDK8-F1
#
_cell.length_a   1.000
_cell.length_b   1.000
_cell.length_c   1.000
_cell.angle_alpha   90.00
_cell.angle_beta   90.00
_cell.angle_gamma   90.00
#
_symmetry.space_group_name_H-M   'P 1'
#
loop_
_entity.id
_entity.type
_entity.pdbx_description
1 polymer ?
#
loop_
_entity_poly.entity_id
_entity_poly.type
_entity_poly.pdbx_seq_one_letter_code
_entity_poly.pdbx_strand_id
1 'polypeptide(L)'
;MHRSDDAFAAAQRRRFTRENAHLHVRHDARLFMQPAAYRLWKQEREAKAAEHEPESVGTDELKAMLQLKAEVAALRAEITFRKLIAALKAYNPSQPRVPAGNSDGGQWTNDLGAGRNDSRILSDASPEVPPRPGDVYAQLRPRSGPILINGRWVQPTPSQAARLAAAEAQSRDAIQRVRELDPNWRPQPSTYESVEGLIRAHRAEAREAEARLRELANAGIGPGEFAKEWIPARGPNRSFNKYERDAGLRIFRLWGCHTCGSFQAGTPSGFPVLDHQYPTALISPGTAQRLYPQCLSCSLRQGGSVQQLKRSPVICSAPPKSRRRIR
;
A
#
# COMPACT_ATOMS: atom_id res chain seq x y z
N MET A 1 -31.15 -21.13 24.92
CA MET A 1 -30.01 -20.56 24.18
C MET A 1 -28.72 -20.89 24.95
N HIS A 2 -28.28 -22.15 24.97
CA HIS A 2 -27.06 -22.63 25.67
C HIS A 2 -26.59 -23.96 25.06
N ARG A 3 -26.05 -23.95 23.84
CA ARG A 3 -25.49 -25.17 23.21
C ARG A 3 -24.11 -24.97 22.56
N SER A 4 -23.55 -23.75 22.56
CA SER A 4 -22.30 -23.43 21.87
C SER A 4 -21.03 -23.64 22.71
N ASP A 5 -21.11 -23.48 24.03
CA ASP A 5 -19.91 -23.48 24.88
C ASP A 5 -19.41 -24.89 25.20
N ASP A 6 -20.31 -25.87 25.23
CA ASP A 6 -20.00 -27.26 25.55
C ASP A 6 -19.23 -27.97 24.44
N ALA A 7 -19.50 -27.60 23.17
CA ALA A 7 -18.79 -28.13 22.02
C ALA A 7 -17.34 -27.64 21.98
N PHE A 8 -17.10 -26.36 22.32
CA PHE A 8 -15.77 -25.79 22.41
C PHE A 8 -14.98 -26.40 23.57
N ALA A 9 -15.58 -26.49 24.76
CA ALA A 9 -14.94 -27.11 25.92
C ALA A 9 -14.62 -28.61 25.68
N ALA A 10 -15.55 -29.36 25.06
CA ALA A 10 -15.33 -30.75 24.68
C ALA A 10 -14.26 -30.92 23.58
N ALA A 11 -14.15 -29.97 22.65
CA ALA A 11 -13.09 -29.95 21.64
C ALA A 11 -11.71 -29.64 22.25
N GLN A 12 -11.63 -28.71 23.22
CA GLN A 12 -10.40 -28.41 23.96
C GLN A 12 -9.96 -29.62 24.80
N ARG A 13 -10.88 -30.26 25.54
CA ARG A 13 -10.58 -31.49 26.30
C ARG A 13 -10.03 -32.60 25.39
N ARG A 14 -10.66 -32.82 24.23
CA ARG A 14 -10.21 -33.79 23.21
C ARG A 14 -8.89 -33.43 22.53
N ARG A 15 -8.37 -32.22 22.70
CA ARG A 15 -7.07 -31.80 22.15
C ARG A 15 -5.90 -32.24 23.03
N PHE A 16 -6.11 -32.29 24.34
CA PHE A 16 -5.08 -32.63 25.33
C PHE A 16 -5.02 -34.13 25.68
N THR A 17 -5.99 -34.93 25.23
CA THR A 17 -6.02 -36.39 25.44
C THR A 17 -5.57 -37.22 24.23
N ARG A 18 -5.10 -36.57 23.15
CA ARG A 18 -4.57 -37.27 21.96
C ARG A 18 -3.13 -37.73 22.21
N GLU A 19 -2.72 -38.82 21.55
CA GLU A 19 -1.32 -39.28 21.55
C GLU A 19 -0.33 -38.16 21.15
N ASN A 20 -0.78 -37.22 20.31
CA ASN A 20 0.02 -36.10 19.81
C ASN A 20 -0.13 -34.82 20.64
N ALA A 21 -0.71 -34.88 21.84
CA ALA A 21 -0.97 -33.70 22.67
C ALA A 21 0.31 -32.88 22.94
N HIS A 22 1.46 -33.55 23.03
CA HIS A 22 2.78 -32.93 23.21
C HIS A 22 3.16 -31.92 22.09
N LEU A 23 2.59 -32.01 20.89
CA LEU A 23 2.78 -31.04 19.79
C LEU A 23 1.95 -29.75 19.95
N HIS A 24 0.97 -29.75 20.85
CA HIS A 24 0.10 -28.61 21.13
C HIS A 24 0.35 -27.98 22.51
N VAL A 25 1.20 -28.63 23.30
CA VAL A 25 1.72 -28.11 24.55
C VAL A 25 2.77 -27.06 24.19
N ARG A 26 2.60 -25.82 24.68
CA ARG A 26 3.61 -24.77 24.48
C ARG A 26 4.96 -25.27 25.00
N HIS A 27 6.06 -24.87 24.37
CA HIS A 27 7.41 -25.31 24.79
C HIS A 27 7.72 -25.00 26.27
N ASP A 28 7.04 -23.99 26.83
CA ASP A 28 7.15 -23.51 28.22
C ASP A 28 6.08 -24.10 29.15
N ALA A 29 5.20 -24.99 28.68
CA ALA A 29 4.06 -25.45 29.48
C ALA A 29 4.49 -26.20 30.75
N ARG A 30 5.69 -26.80 30.77
CA ARG A 30 6.26 -27.37 31.99
C ARG A 30 6.45 -26.34 33.10
N LEU A 31 6.73 -25.08 32.76
CA LEU A 31 6.80 -23.97 33.73
C LEU A 31 5.42 -23.74 34.37
N PHE A 32 4.34 -23.75 33.58
CA PHE A 32 2.99 -23.50 34.09
C PHE A 32 2.32 -24.70 34.77
N MET A 33 2.75 -25.92 34.45
CA MET A 33 2.26 -27.14 35.08
C MET A 33 3.03 -27.51 36.36
N GLN A 34 4.18 -26.86 36.63
CA GLN A 34 5.00 -27.08 37.83
C GLN A 34 5.23 -25.74 38.54
N PRO A 35 4.42 -25.39 39.56
CA PRO A 35 4.51 -24.09 40.26
C PRO A 35 5.89 -23.78 40.88
N ALA A 36 6.71 -24.80 41.14
CA ALA A 36 8.10 -24.63 41.57
C ALA A 36 9.03 -24.23 40.41
N ALA A 37 8.87 -24.83 39.24
CA ALA A 37 9.65 -24.50 38.04
C ALA A 37 9.36 -23.07 37.54
N TYR A 38 8.11 -22.63 37.61
CA TYR A 38 7.75 -21.24 37.31
C TYR A 38 8.44 -20.23 38.23
N ARG A 39 8.49 -20.52 39.54
CA ARG A 39 9.12 -19.64 40.53
C ARG A 39 10.62 -19.52 40.30
N LEU A 40 11.31 -20.62 40.02
CA LEU A 40 12.73 -20.62 39.71
C LEU A 40 13.04 -19.86 38.41
N TRP A 41 12.28 -20.13 37.34
CA TRP A 41 12.42 -19.39 36.07
C TRP A 41 12.21 -17.88 36.24
N LYS A 42 11.24 -17.49 37.07
CA LYS A 42 10.96 -16.09 37.38
C LYS A 42 12.11 -15.46 38.17
N GLN A 43 12.60 -16.13 39.21
CA GLN A 43 13.73 -15.67 40.02
C GLN A 43 15.02 -15.53 39.22
N GLU A 44 15.34 -16.47 38.33
CA GLU A 44 16.51 -16.39 37.45
C GLU A 44 16.42 -15.19 36.48
N ARG A 45 15.22 -14.88 35.98
CA ARG A 45 15.02 -13.72 35.10
C ARG A 45 15.10 -12.41 35.85
N GLU A 46 14.55 -12.36 37.05
CA GLU A 46 14.64 -11.18 37.92
C GLU A 46 16.09 -10.94 38.36
N ALA A 47 16.84 -12.01 38.67
CA ALA A 47 18.28 -11.93 38.96
C ALA A 47 19.09 -11.46 37.74
N LYS A 48 18.85 -12.02 36.54
CA LYS A 48 19.50 -11.55 35.30
C LYS A 48 19.15 -10.11 34.91
N ALA A 49 17.92 -9.68 35.21
CA ALA A 49 17.51 -8.30 35.00
C ALA A 49 18.17 -7.36 36.01
N ALA A 50 18.41 -7.82 37.25
CA ALA A 50 19.14 -7.07 38.27
C ALA A 50 20.66 -7.01 38.00
N GLU A 51 21.25 -8.04 37.38
CA GLU A 51 22.65 -8.04 36.95
C GLU A 51 22.93 -7.08 35.78
N HIS A 52 21.91 -6.74 35.00
CA HIS A 52 22.01 -5.77 33.91
C HIS A 52 21.52 -4.40 34.39
N GLU A 53 22.24 -3.79 35.34
CA GLU A 53 22.11 -2.34 35.54
C GLU A 53 22.54 -1.66 34.24
N PRO A 54 21.66 -0.90 33.57
CA PRO A 54 22.08 -0.15 32.40
C PRO A 54 23.12 0.86 32.88
N GLU A 55 24.35 0.77 32.37
CA GLU A 55 25.35 1.83 32.48
C GLU A 55 24.63 3.14 32.17
N SER A 56 24.57 4.04 33.15
CA SER A 56 23.87 5.30 33.01
C SER A 56 24.63 6.14 31.99
N VAL A 57 24.24 6.02 30.72
CA VAL A 57 24.71 6.89 29.63
C VAL A 57 24.55 8.32 30.14
N GLY A 58 25.67 9.03 30.24
CA GLY A 58 25.69 10.36 30.82
C GLY A 58 24.68 11.25 30.08
N THR A 59 24.01 12.15 30.79
CA THR A 59 23.03 13.06 30.15
C THR A 59 23.65 13.86 28.99
N ASP A 60 24.97 14.05 29.03
CA ASP A 60 25.75 14.69 27.97
C ASP A 60 26.02 13.77 26.77
N GLU A 61 26.23 12.47 26.98
CA GLU A 61 26.37 11.49 25.89
C GLU A 61 25.04 11.31 25.15
N LEU A 62 23.91 11.30 25.88
CA LEU A 62 22.58 11.23 25.28
C LEU A 62 22.27 12.50 24.46
N LYS A 63 22.66 13.68 24.96
CA LYS A 63 22.56 14.94 24.21
C LYS A 63 23.42 14.92 22.96
N ALA A 64 24.67 14.45 23.06
CA ALA A 64 25.58 14.33 21.91
C ALA A 64 25.02 13.36 20.86
N MET A 65 24.45 12.23 21.28
CA MET A 65 23.77 11.29 20.37
C MET A 65 22.55 11.89 19.69
N LEU A 66 21.75 12.69 20.41
CA LEU A 66 20.60 13.37 19.83
C LEU A 66 21.01 14.45 18.83
N GLN A 67 22.07 15.21 19.12
CA GLN A 67 22.65 16.20 18.21
C GLN A 67 23.16 15.54 16.93
N LEU A 68 23.96 14.48 17.05
CA LEU A 68 24.45 13.73 15.88
C LEU A 68 23.30 13.14 15.05
N LYS A 69 22.25 12.64 15.68
CA LYS A 69 21.06 12.15 14.96
C LYS A 69 20.33 13.27 14.20
N ALA A 70 20.23 14.46 14.80
CA ALA A 70 19.62 15.62 14.16
C ALA A 70 20.47 16.09 12.96
N GLU A 71 21.79 16.12 13.09
CA GLU A 71 22.71 16.49 12.00
C GLU A 71 22.63 15.51 10.83
N VAL A 72 22.63 14.20 11.11
CA VAL A 72 22.46 13.17 10.06
C VAL A 72 21.11 13.32 9.36
N ALA A 73 20.04 13.66 10.09
CA ALA A 73 18.73 13.91 9.50
C ALA A 73 18.74 15.15 8.59
N ALA A 74 19.40 16.23 9.01
CA ALA A 74 19.56 17.45 8.22
C ALA A 74 20.34 17.21 6.92
N LEU A 75 21.49 16.53 6.99
CA LEU A 75 22.30 16.18 5.81
C LEU A 75 21.52 15.29 4.83
N ARG A 76 20.72 14.35 5.33
CA ARG A 76 19.86 13.52 4.47
C ARG A 76 18.82 14.36 3.74
N ALA A 77 18.18 15.31 4.42
CA ALA A 77 17.21 16.21 3.82
C ALA A 77 17.85 17.12 2.75
N GLU A 78 19.07 17.58 2.98
CA GLU A 78 19.81 18.37 2.00
C GLU A 78 20.16 17.55 0.76
N ILE A 79 20.64 16.32 0.93
CA ILE A 79 20.95 15.42 -0.19
C ILE A 79 19.70 15.16 -1.03
N THR A 80 18.55 14.87 -0.42
CA THR A 80 17.29 14.67 -1.15
C THR A 80 16.85 15.93 -1.86
N PHE A 81 16.97 17.10 -1.23
CA PHE A 81 16.64 18.36 -1.88
C PHE A 81 17.54 18.65 -3.09
N ARG A 82 18.85 18.46 -2.97
CA ARG A 82 19.80 18.61 -4.09
C ARG A 82 19.49 17.64 -5.24
N LYS A 83 19.13 16.39 -4.92
CA LYS A 83 18.68 15.40 -5.93
C LYS A 83 17.40 15.84 -6.63
N LEU A 84 16.44 16.39 -5.89
CA LEU A 84 15.21 16.93 -6.47
C LEU A 84 15.51 18.10 -7.41
N ILE A 85 16.34 19.07 -6.99
CA ILE A 85 16.73 20.20 -7.82
C ILE A 85 17.48 19.74 -9.07
N ALA A 86 18.39 18.76 -8.96
CA ALA A 86 19.08 18.19 -10.11
C ALA A 86 18.11 17.50 -11.08
N ALA A 87 17.15 16.74 -10.56
CA ALA A 87 16.11 16.10 -11.37
C ALA A 87 15.21 17.13 -12.07
N LEU A 88 14.86 18.23 -11.39
CA LEU A 88 14.09 19.33 -11.97
C LEU A 88 14.88 20.11 -13.01
N LYS A 89 16.19 20.33 -12.82
CA LYS A 89 17.07 20.97 -13.81
C LYS A 89 17.31 20.12 -15.05
N ALA A 90 17.35 18.79 -14.89
CA ALA A 90 17.48 17.86 -16.00
C ALA A 90 16.13 17.61 -16.72
N TYR A 91 15.01 18.04 -16.14
CA TYR A 91 13.68 17.89 -16.72
C TYR A 91 13.37 19.04 -17.67
N ASN A 92 13.50 18.78 -18.98
CA ASN A 92 12.97 19.66 -20.02
C ASN A 92 11.75 18.98 -20.69
N PRO A 93 10.53 19.49 -20.49
CA PRO A 93 9.29 18.86 -20.97
C PRO A 93 9.14 18.85 -22.51
N SER A 94 10.00 19.57 -23.25
CA SER A 94 10.03 19.56 -24.71
C SER A 94 11.21 18.78 -25.30
N GLN A 95 12.03 18.11 -24.49
CA GLN A 95 13.22 17.42 -24.99
C GLN A 95 12.85 16.09 -25.66
N PRO A 96 13.25 15.86 -26.94
CA PRO A 96 12.90 14.66 -27.68
C PRO A 96 13.49 13.39 -27.05
N ARG A 97 12.81 12.26 -27.27
CA ARG A 97 13.19 10.93 -26.80
C ARG A 97 13.21 9.97 -27.99
N VAL A 98 14.10 8.99 -27.98
CA VAL A 98 14.11 7.93 -29.00
C VAL A 98 12.79 7.14 -28.89
N PRO A 99 12.01 7.00 -29.97
CA PRO A 99 10.76 6.26 -29.98
C PRO A 99 10.96 4.80 -29.54
N ALA A 100 9.93 4.22 -28.92
CA ALA A 100 9.95 2.81 -28.53
C ALA A 100 9.88 1.90 -29.77
N GLY A 101 10.83 0.97 -29.89
CA GLY A 101 10.97 0.05 -31.04
C GLY A 101 12.40 -0.08 -31.58
N ASN A 102 13.31 0.80 -31.13
CA ASN A 102 14.74 0.72 -31.41
C ASN A 102 15.52 0.15 -30.20
N SER A 103 16.71 -0.43 -30.40
CA SER A 103 17.51 -1.04 -29.32
C SER A 103 17.92 -0.05 -28.22
N ASP A 104 17.90 1.25 -28.54
CA ASP A 104 18.24 2.36 -27.64
C ASP A 104 17.00 3.09 -27.10
N GLY A 105 15.81 2.49 -27.22
CA GLY A 105 14.55 3.08 -26.79
C GLY A 105 14.53 3.48 -25.31
N GLY A 106 14.20 4.74 -25.03
CA GLY A 106 14.14 5.30 -23.67
C GLY A 106 15.34 6.17 -23.28
N GLN A 107 16.40 6.21 -24.11
CA GLN A 107 17.53 7.13 -23.92
C GLN A 107 17.17 8.55 -24.40
N TRP A 108 17.86 9.54 -23.83
CA TRP A 108 17.72 10.94 -24.22
C TRP A 108 18.51 11.17 -25.51
N THR A 109 17.98 11.88 -26.50
CA THR A 109 18.79 12.24 -27.66
C THR A 109 19.75 13.37 -27.27
N ASN A 110 21.05 13.12 -27.40
CA ASN A 110 22.09 14.11 -27.15
C ASN A 110 22.26 14.96 -28.42
N ASP A 111 21.31 15.83 -28.72
CA ASP A 111 21.41 16.64 -29.96
C ASP A 111 22.25 17.90 -29.71
N LEU A 112 23.57 17.77 -29.89
CA LEU A 112 24.37 18.87 -30.43
C LEU A 112 24.55 18.61 -31.93
N GLY A 113 23.68 19.19 -32.76
CA GLY A 113 23.86 19.10 -34.21
C GLY A 113 22.67 19.54 -35.06
N ALA A 114 22.53 20.86 -35.22
CA ALA A 114 22.02 21.55 -36.42
C ALA A 114 21.01 20.85 -37.35
N GLY A 115 19.78 21.37 -37.34
CA GLY A 115 19.07 21.83 -38.55
C GLY A 115 18.50 20.80 -39.53
N ARG A 116 17.16 20.70 -39.56
CA ARG A 116 16.33 20.88 -40.77
C ARG A 116 14.85 20.77 -40.39
N ASN A 117 14.10 21.85 -40.60
CA ASN A 117 12.65 21.83 -40.61
C ASN A 117 12.19 21.03 -41.84
N ASP A 118 11.71 19.80 -41.64
CA ASP A 118 10.98 19.05 -42.68
C ASP A 118 9.55 18.79 -42.19
N SER A 119 8.57 19.31 -42.92
CA SER A 119 7.14 19.33 -42.62
C SER A 119 6.40 18.07 -43.13
N ARG A 120 7.08 16.92 -43.21
CA ARG A 120 6.53 15.68 -43.80
C ARG A 120 6.47 14.44 -42.92
N ILE A 121 6.61 14.56 -41.60
CA ILE A 121 6.32 13.45 -40.69
C ILE A 121 4.96 13.69 -40.01
N LEU A 122 3.92 13.27 -40.73
CA LEU A 122 2.57 13.05 -40.24
C LEU A 122 2.48 11.62 -39.73
N SER A 123 2.05 11.48 -38.46
CA SER A 123 1.20 10.39 -37.98
C SER A 123 1.76 8.96 -37.92
N ASP A 124 2.44 8.65 -36.81
CA ASP A 124 2.85 7.28 -36.45
C ASP A 124 2.12 6.85 -35.16
N ALA A 125 0.79 6.92 -35.16
CA ALA A 125 -0.03 6.26 -34.16
C ALA A 125 -0.30 4.82 -34.64
N SER A 126 0.49 3.86 -34.17
CA SER A 126 0.24 2.43 -34.40
C SER A 126 -0.93 1.96 -33.51
N PRO A 127 -2.01 1.36 -34.06
CA PRO A 127 -3.24 1.08 -33.30
C PRO A 127 -3.19 -0.15 -32.38
N GLU A 128 -2.02 -0.77 -32.17
CA GLU A 128 -1.94 -2.11 -31.55
C GLU A 128 -1.28 -2.18 -30.16
N VAL A 129 -0.93 -1.05 -29.53
CA VAL A 129 -0.33 -1.05 -28.19
C VAL A 129 -1.38 -0.64 -27.14
N PRO A 130 -1.77 -1.52 -26.19
CA PRO A 130 -2.63 -1.12 -25.08
C PRO A 130 -1.92 -0.04 -24.24
N PRO A 131 -2.60 1.08 -23.93
CA PRO A 131 -1.95 2.23 -23.30
C PRO A 131 -1.41 1.89 -21.91
N ARG A 132 -0.21 2.37 -21.57
CA ARG A 132 0.35 2.25 -20.22
C ARG A 132 -0.37 3.24 -19.28
N PRO A 133 -0.49 2.94 -17.97
CA PRO A 133 -1.28 3.74 -17.03
C PRO A 133 -0.90 5.22 -16.87
N GLY A 134 0.26 5.66 -17.37
CA GLY A 134 0.68 7.08 -17.36
C GLY A 134 0.49 7.82 -18.69
N ASP A 135 0.38 7.10 -19.81
CA ASP A 135 0.44 7.69 -21.16
C ASP A 135 -0.88 8.36 -21.57
N VAL A 136 -1.97 8.08 -20.86
CA VAL A 136 -3.32 8.55 -21.19
C VAL A 136 -3.56 10.01 -20.76
N TYR A 137 -2.75 10.57 -19.85
CA TYR A 137 -3.08 11.84 -19.19
C TYR A 137 -2.38 13.08 -19.77
N ALA A 138 -1.27 12.92 -20.50
CA ALA A 138 -0.57 14.05 -21.14
C ALA A 138 -1.32 14.61 -22.38
N GLN A 139 -2.33 13.89 -22.88
CA GLN A 139 -3.05 14.24 -24.12
C GLN A 139 -4.36 15.02 -23.90
N LEU A 140 -4.79 15.20 -22.66
CA LEU A 140 -6.01 15.97 -22.36
C LEU A 140 -5.66 17.46 -22.31
N ARG A 141 -5.68 18.12 -23.47
CA ARG A 141 -5.90 19.57 -23.51
C ARG A 141 -7.11 19.88 -22.62
N PRO A 142 -7.05 20.89 -21.72
CA PRO A 142 -8.21 21.27 -20.92
C PRO A 142 -9.38 21.46 -21.87
N ARG A 143 -10.47 20.72 -21.68
CA ARG A 143 -11.72 21.01 -22.38
C ARG A 143 -12.18 22.39 -21.90
N SER A 144 -11.79 23.44 -22.61
CA SER A 144 -12.27 24.82 -22.40
C SER A 144 -13.70 25.00 -22.93
N GLY A 145 -14.40 23.91 -23.24
CA GLY A 145 -15.77 23.94 -23.70
C GLY A 145 -16.77 23.98 -22.54
N PRO A 146 -18.04 24.24 -22.86
CA PRO A 146 -19.10 24.26 -21.86
C PRO A 146 -19.24 22.89 -21.21
N ILE A 147 -19.48 22.86 -19.91
CA ILE A 147 -19.74 21.64 -19.12
C ILE A 147 -21.21 21.59 -18.71
N LEU A 148 -21.77 20.39 -18.62
CA LEU A 148 -23.16 20.18 -18.21
C LEU A 148 -23.23 20.00 -16.69
N ILE A 149 -23.88 20.94 -15.99
CA ILE A 149 -24.12 20.87 -14.55
C ILE A 149 -25.63 20.97 -14.33
N ASN A 150 -26.22 19.93 -13.71
CA ASN A 150 -27.65 19.86 -13.44
C ASN A 150 -28.55 20.21 -14.64
N GLY A 151 -28.19 19.71 -15.84
CA GLY A 151 -28.93 19.98 -17.08
C GLY A 151 -28.68 21.34 -17.74
N ARG A 152 -27.83 22.20 -17.16
CA ARG A 152 -27.46 23.50 -17.72
C ARG A 152 -26.02 23.50 -18.23
N TRP A 153 -25.80 24.01 -19.45
CA TRP A 153 -24.47 24.27 -19.97
C TRP A 153 -23.88 25.51 -19.29
N VAL A 154 -22.70 25.33 -18.69
CA VAL A 154 -21.96 26.39 -17.99
C VAL A 154 -20.57 26.49 -18.61
N GLN A 155 -20.14 27.71 -18.93
CA GLN A 155 -18.79 27.98 -19.41
C GLN A 155 -17.85 28.24 -18.22
N PRO A 156 -16.88 27.37 -17.94
CA PRO A 156 -15.92 27.59 -16.86
C PRO A 156 -14.90 28.67 -17.26
N THR A 157 -14.48 29.51 -16.31
CA THR A 157 -13.29 30.36 -16.52
C THR A 157 -12.04 29.49 -16.72
N PRO A 158 -10.97 29.99 -17.37
CA PRO A 158 -9.75 29.19 -17.56
C PRO A 158 -9.17 28.63 -16.25
N SER A 159 -9.18 29.41 -15.17
CA SER A 159 -8.75 28.96 -13.83
C SER A 159 -9.66 27.86 -13.27
N GLN A 160 -10.97 27.97 -13.47
CA GLN A 160 -11.91 26.93 -13.07
C GLN A 160 -11.72 25.63 -13.88
N ALA A 161 -11.55 25.74 -15.20
CA ALA A 161 -11.30 24.60 -16.06
C ALA A 161 -10.03 23.84 -15.65
N ALA A 162 -8.94 24.56 -15.35
CA ALA A 162 -7.70 23.95 -14.87
C ALA A 162 -7.86 23.25 -13.51
N ARG A 163 -8.52 23.90 -12.54
CA ARG A 163 -8.77 23.30 -11.22
C ARG A 163 -9.71 22.09 -11.27
N LEU A 164 -10.71 22.15 -12.15
CA LEU A 164 -11.63 21.04 -12.39
C LEU A 164 -10.90 19.85 -12.99
N ALA A 165 -10.12 20.06 -14.05
CA ALA A 165 -9.33 19.00 -14.68
C ALA A 165 -8.37 18.33 -13.68
N ALA A 166 -7.70 19.12 -12.83
CA ALA A 166 -6.83 18.59 -11.79
C ALA A 166 -7.61 17.78 -10.73
N ALA A 167 -8.78 18.27 -10.29
CA ALA A 167 -9.61 17.58 -9.32
C ALA A 167 -10.19 16.27 -9.87
N GLU A 168 -10.67 16.28 -11.12
CA GLU A 168 -11.15 15.08 -11.83
C GLU A 168 -10.06 14.03 -12.02
N ALA A 169 -8.84 14.46 -12.38
CA ALA A 169 -7.72 13.55 -12.53
C ALA A 169 -7.35 12.90 -11.19
N GLN A 170 -7.28 13.70 -10.11
CA GLN A 170 -6.98 13.21 -8.77
C GLN A 170 -8.06 12.22 -8.27
N SER A 171 -9.34 12.55 -8.44
CA SER A 171 -10.43 11.67 -8.00
C SER A 171 -10.45 10.36 -8.78
N ARG A 172 -10.27 10.40 -10.11
CA ARG A 172 -10.23 9.21 -10.96
C ARG A 172 -9.08 8.28 -10.59
N ASP A 173 -7.87 8.83 -10.42
CA ASP A 173 -6.70 8.05 -9.98
C ASP A 173 -6.94 7.39 -8.62
N ALA A 174 -7.39 8.16 -7.63
CA ALA A 174 -7.61 7.64 -6.28
C ALA A 174 -8.69 6.54 -6.26
N ILE A 175 -9.81 6.76 -6.97
CA ILE A 175 -10.90 5.78 -7.10
C ILE A 175 -10.40 4.51 -7.81
N GLN A 176 -9.59 4.65 -8.87
CA GLN A 176 -9.03 3.51 -9.59
C GLN A 176 -8.15 2.66 -8.67
N ARG A 177 -7.25 3.28 -7.91
CA ARG A 177 -6.38 2.57 -6.94
C ARG A 177 -7.19 1.83 -5.87
N VAL A 178 -8.31 2.38 -5.42
CA VAL A 178 -9.21 1.64 -4.51
C VAL A 178 -9.83 0.45 -5.24
N ARG A 179 -10.32 0.62 -6.47
CA ARG A 179 -11.00 -0.43 -7.24
C ARG A 179 -10.09 -1.57 -7.67
N GLU A 180 -8.78 -1.34 -7.79
CA GLU A 180 -7.79 -2.41 -7.96
C GLU A 180 -7.76 -3.39 -6.77
N LEU A 181 -8.27 -2.99 -5.60
CA LEU A 181 -8.27 -3.78 -4.36
C LEU A 181 -9.68 -4.14 -3.88
N ASP A 182 -10.61 -3.21 -4.05
CA ASP A 182 -12.02 -3.30 -3.68
C ASP A 182 -12.87 -2.85 -4.89
N PRO A 183 -13.08 -3.74 -5.87
CA PRO A 183 -13.77 -3.40 -7.12
C PRO A 183 -15.19 -2.85 -6.93
N ASN A 184 -15.82 -3.20 -5.81
CA ASN A 184 -17.19 -2.84 -5.46
C ASN A 184 -17.30 -1.48 -4.76
N TRP A 185 -16.19 -0.93 -4.27
CA TRP A 185 -16.21 0.36 -3.59
C TRP A 185 -16.64 1.50 -4.53
N ARG A 186 -17.44 2.41 -3.99
CA ARG A 186 -17.94 3.61 -4.66
C ARG A 186 -17.87 4.78 -3.66
N PRO A 187 -17.43 5.97 -4.10
CA PRO A 187 -17.52 7.15 -3.25
C PRO A 187 -18.99 7.53 -3.01
N GLN A 188 -19.24 8.29 -1.95
CA GLN A 188 -20.57 8.82 -1.70
C GLN A 188 -21.00 9.77 -2.82
N PRO A 189 -22.24 9.64 -3.33
CA PRO A 189 -22.78 10.59 -4.29
C PRO A 189 -22.79 12.00 -3.68
N SER A 190 -22.38 12.99 -4.48
CA SER A 190 -22.46 14.41 -4.11
C SER A 190 -23.31 15.17 -5.12
N THR A 191 -24.05 16.16 -4.64
CA THR A 191 -24.83 17.08 -5.48
C THR A 191 -24.08 18.40 -5.61
N TYR A 192 -24.16 19.03 -6.78
CA TYR A 192 -23.55 20.32 -7.06
C TYR A 192 -24.31 21.07 -8.15
N GLU A 193 -24.33 22.40 -8.04
CA GLU A 193 -25.05 23.30 -8.96
C GLU A 193 -24.13 24.30 -9.66
N SER A 194 -22.83 24.26 -9.35
CA SER A 194 -21.82 25.18 -9.88
C SER A 194 -20.50 24.47 -10.16
N VAL A 195 -19.65 25.11 -10.96
CA VAL A 195 -18.30 24.61 -11.28
C VAL A 195 -17.46 24.43 -10.00
N GLU A 196 -17.54 25.37 -9.06
CA GLU A 196 -16.87 25.23 -7.76
C GLU A 196 -17.44 24.08 -6.92
N GLY A 197 -18.75 23.85 -7.00
CA GLY A 197 -19.40 22.69 -6.39
C GLY A 197 -18.86 21.38 -6.96
N LEU A 198 -18.74 21.27 -8.28
CA LEU A 198 -18.17 20.11 -8.97
C LEU A 198 -16.69 19.89 -8.60
N ILE A 199 -15.88 20.96 -8.52
CA ILE A 199 -14.49 20.87 -8.06
C ILE A 199 -14.43 20.33 -6.62
N ARG A 200 -15.30 20.83 -5.72
CA ARG A 200 -15.37 20.34 -4.33
C ARG A 200 -15.80 18.88 -4.26
N ALA A 201 -16.74 18.46 -5.11
CA ALA A 201 -17.21 17.08 -5.23
C ALA A 201 -16.05 16.13 -5.58
N HIS A 202 -15.32 16.40 -6.66
CA HIS A 202 -14.17 15.56 -7.03
C HIS A 202 -13.07 15.52 -5.97
N ARG A 203 -12.77 16.66 -5.33
CA ARG A 203 -11.82 16.67 -4.21
C ARG A 203 -12.32 15.86 -3.02
N ALA A 204 -13.63 15.82 -2.76
CA ALA A 204 -14.21 15.00 -1.70
C ALA A 204 -14.12 13.50 -2.04
N GLU A 205 -14.46 13.12 -3.28
CA GLU A 205 -14.31 11.75 -3.78
C GLU A 205 -12.86 11.27 -3.67
N ALA A 206 -11.88 12.10 -4.04
CA ALA A 206 -10.46 11.79 -3.91
C ALA A 206 -10.06 11.52 -2.45
N ARG A 207 -10.48 12.38 -1.52
CA ARG A 207 -10.21 12.19 -0.08
C ARG A 207 -10.86 10.93 0.48
N GLU A 208 -12.07 10.61 0.04
CA GLU A 208 -12.79 9.39 0.45
C GLU A 208 -12.06 8.15 -0.06
N ALA A 209 -11.61 8.16 -1.32
CA ALA A 209 -10.82 7.08 -1.88
C ALA A 209 -9.48 6.91 -1.17
N GLU A 210 -8.76 7.99 -0.87
CA GLU A 210 -7.53 7.95 -0.08
C GLU A 210 -7.76 7.44 1.35
N ALA A 211 -8.89 7.80 1.98
CA ALA A 211 -9.27 7.26 3.29
C ALA A 211 -9.51 5.75 3.20
N ARG A 212 -10.21 5.29 2.16
CA ARG A 212 -10.42 3.86 1.92
C ARG A 212 -9.10 3.11 1.71
N LEU A 213 -8.15 3.68 0.98
CA LEU A 213 -6.81 3.10 0.83
C LEU A 213 -6.07 2.98 2.17
N ARG A 214 -6.18 3.99 3.06
CA ARG A 214 -5.61 3.92 4.41
C ARG A 214 -6.27 2.83 5.26
N GLU A 215 -7.60 2.69 5.18
CA GLU A 215 -8.31 1.59 5.85
C GLU A 215 -7.83 0.22 5.38
N LEU A 216 -7.70 0.03 4.07
CA LEU A 216 -7.17 -1.20 3.48
C LEU A 216 -5.74 -1.46 3.95
N ALA A 217 -4.87 -0.45 3.92
CA ALA A 217 -3.49 -0.55 4.38
C ALA A 217 -3.41 -0.94 5.88
N ASN A 218 -4.27 -0.38 6.73
CA ASN A 218 -4.37 -0.73 8.15
C ASN A 218 -4.87 -2.17 8.38
N ALA A 219 -5.67 -2.70 7.44
CA ALA A 219 -6.06 -4.10 7.38
C ALA A 219 -4.96 -5.01 6.78
N GLY A 220 -3.80 -4.44 6.41
CA GLY A 220 -2.69 -5.14 5.77
C GLY A 220 -2.92 -5.40 4.28
N ILE A 221 -3.87 -4.74 3.63
CA ILE A 221 -4.13 -4.84 2.19
C ILE A 221 -3.50 -3.64 1.49
N GLY A 222 -2.43 -3.90 0.76
CA GLY A 222 -1.51 -2.89 0.24
C GLY A 222 -0.31 -2.65 1.13
N PRO A 223 0.70 -1.92 0.63
CA PRO A 223 1.80 -1.44 1.45
C PRO A 223 1.27 -0.58 2.61
N GLY A 224 1.58 -0.97 3.85
CA GLY A 224 1.26 -0.17 5.04
C GLY A 224 2.17 1.05 5.20
N GLU A 225 1.91 1.86 6.22
CA GLU A 225 2.68 3.08 6.51
C GLU A 225 4.18 2.82 6.74
N PHE A 226 4.52 1.64 7.25
CA PHE A 226 5.88 1.21 7.58
C PHE A 226 6.55 0.41 6.45
N ALA A 227 5.91 0.32 5.27
CA ALA A 227 6.40 -0.40 4.11
C ALA A 227 7.53 0.35 3.38
N LYS A 228 8.70 0.50 4.02
CA LYS A 228 9.84 1.31 3.50
C LYS A 228 10.71 0.60 2.47
N GLU A 229 10.82 -0.73 2.54
CA GLU A 229 11.63 -1.55 1.64
C GLU A 229 10.88 -2.87 1.34
N TRP A 230 11.15 -3.48 0.19
CA TRP A 230 10.49 -4.70 -0.28
C TRP A 230 11.42 -5.58 -1.12
N ILE A 231 11.00 -6.83 -1.33
CA ILE A 231 11.69 -7.80 -2.20
C ILE A 231 10.75 -8.16 -3.36
N PRO A 232 11.22 -8.25 -4.62
CA PRO A 232 10.37 -8.73 -5.71
C PRO A 232 9.92 -10.17 -5.43
N ALA A 233 8.61 -10.44 -5.53
CA ALA A 233 8.10 -11.79 -5.43
C ALA A 233 8.39 -12.56 -6.74
N ARG A 234 8.88 -13.80 -6.63
CA ARG A 234 9.06 -14.70 -7.79
C ARG A 234 7.74 -15.23 -8.37
N GLY A 235 6.63 -14.98 -7.70
CA GLY A 235 5.31 -15.49 -8.03
C GLY A 235 4.45 -15.57 -6.76
N PRO A 236 3.27 -16.22 -6.83
CA PRO A 236 2.31 -16.27 -5.72
C PRO A 236 2.63 -17.32 -4.64
N ASN A 237 3.71 -18.10 -4.81
CA ASN A 237 4.02 -19.21 -3.93
C ASN A 237 4.68 -18.72 -2.61
N ARG A 238 4.40 -19.42 -1.51
CA ARG A 238 4.93 -19.16 -0.17
C ARG A 238 6.20 -19.96 0.15
N SER A 239 6.75 -20.70 -0.83
CA SER A 239 8.02 -21.40 -0.71
C SER A 239 9.21 -20.44 -0.91
N PHE A 240 9.49 -19.66 0.13
CA PHE A 240 10.56 -18.66 0.10
C PHE A 240 11.94 -19.30 0.23
N ASN A 241 12.87 -18.85 -0.62
CA ASN A 241 14.26 -19.28 -0.57
C ASN A 241 15.01 -18.60 0.60
N LYS A 242 16.28 -18.97 0.79
CA LYS A 242 17.10 -18.40 1.88
C LYS A 242 17.29 -16.89 1.72
N TYR A 243 17.57 -16.42 0.52
CA TYR A 243 17.76 -15.00 0.22
C TYR A 243 16.52 -14.16 0.57
N GLU A 244 15.33 -14.60 0.16
CA GLU A 244 14.06 -13.94 0.45
C GLU A 244 13.81 -13.86 1.96
N ARG A 245 14.08 -14.95 2.70
CA ARG A 245 13.93 -14.98 4.16
C ARG A 245 14.92 -14.06 4.87
N ASP A 246 16.18 -14.08 4.47
CA ASP A 246 17.22 -13.24 5.06
C ASP A 246 16.99 -11.75 4.76
N ALA A 247 16.60 -11.43 3.53
CA ALA A 247 16.25 -10.07 3.15
C ALA A 247 14.98 -9.60 3.89
N GLY A 248 13.99 -10.45 4.06
CA GLY A 248 12.79 -10.16 4.83
C GLY A 248 13.10 -9.86 6.29
N LEU A 249 13.95 -10.68 6.91
CA LEU A 249 14.40 -10.47 8.28
C LEU A 249 15.21 -9.17 8.42
N ARG A 250 16.09 -8.85 7.47
CA ARG A 250 16.84 -7.60 7.44
C ARG A 250 15.89 -6.39 7.41
N ILE A 251 14.96 -6.37 6.46
CA ILE A 251 13.97 -5.28 6.31
C ILE A 251 13.15 -5.13 7.59
N PHE A 252 12.70 -6.24 8.16
CA PHE A 252 11.91 -6.24 9.40
C PHE A 252 12.69 -5.70 10.60
N ARG A 253 13.99 -6.00 10.70
CA ARG A 253 14.84 -5.45 11.78
C ARG A 253 15.07 -3.94 11.64
N LEU A 254 15.05 -3.41 10.41
CA LEU A 254 15.24 -1.98 10.16
C LEU A 254 13.93 -1.18 10.32
N TRP A 255 12.81 -1.73 9.84
CA TRP A 255 11.57 -0.96 9.67
C TRP A 255 10.35 -1.56 10.39
N GLY A 256 10.50 -2.75 10.98
CA GLY A 256 9.42 -3.47 11.63
C GLY A 256 8.42 -4.08 10.64
N CYS A 257 7.27 -4.48 11.16
CA CYS A 257 6.12 -4.95 10.40
C CYS A 257 5.62 -3.83 9.47
N HIS A 258 5.48 -4.12 8.17
CA HIS A 258 5.05 -3.10 7.20
C HIS A 258 3.66 -2.50 7.51
N THR A 259 2.82 -3.24 8.22
CA THR A 259 1.45 -2.84 8.58
C THR A 259 1.39 -2.04 9.88
N CYS A 260 2.08 -2.48 10.95
CA CYS A 260 1.93 -1.88 12.29
C CYS A 260 3.23 -1.37 12.93
N GLY A 261 4.37 -1.49 12.24
CA GLY A 261 5.67 -1.04 12.71
C GLY A 261 6.31 -1.89 13.81
N SER A 262 5.64 -2.94 14.31
CA SER A 262 6.18 -3.79 15.36
C SER A 262 7.43 -4.57 14.91
N PHE A 263 8.46 -4.58 15.75
CA PHE A 263 9.67 -5.40 15.57
C PHE A 263 9.54 -6.82 16.15
N GLN A 264 8.35 -7.21 16.60
CA GLN A 264 8.07 -8.55 17.10
C GLN A 264 7.39 -9.38 16.01
N ALA A 265 8.10 -10.35 15.45
CA ALA A 265 7.56 -11.18 14.37
C ALA A 265 6.37 -12.04 14.85
N GLY A 266 6.41 -12.53 16.08
CA GLY A 266 5.35 -13.36 16.67
C GLY A 266 5.29 -14.81 16.12
N THR A 267 6.14 -15.16 15.16
CA THR A 267 6.30 -16.55 14.69
C THR A 267 7.23 -17.32 15.64
N PRO A 268 7.12 -18.65 15.75
CA PRO A 268 8.01 -19.46 16.58
C PRO A 268 9.48 -19.38 16.16
N SER A 269 9.76 -19.17 14.87
CA SER A 269 11.12 -19.04 14.35
C SER A 269 11.75 -17.66 14.60
N GLY A 270 10.96 -16.68 15.03
CA GLY A 270 11.38 -15.28 15.13
C GLY A 270 11.51 -14.56 13.79
N PHE A 271 11.25 -15.23 12.66
CA PHE A 271 11.24 -14.62 11.33
C PHE A 271 9.89 -13.96 11.03
N PRO A 272 9.86 -12.79 10.36
CA PRO A 272 8.61 -12.21 9.90
C PRO A 272 7.94 -13.10 8.85
N VAL A 273 6.61 -12.97 8.71
CA VAL A 273 5.88 -13.52 7.58
C VAL A 273 6.19 -12.66 6.36
N LEU A 274 6.63 -13.28 5.26
CA LEU A 274 6.77 -12.59 3.99
C LEU A 274 5.40 -12.51 3.32
N ASP A 275 4.92 -11.28 3.21
CA ASP A 275 3.56 -10.96 2.83
C ASP A 275 3.52 -10.42 1.40
N HIS A 276 2.68 -11.03 0.57
CA HIS A 276 2.53 -10.65 -0.83
C HIS A 276 1.61 -9.44 -0.92
N GLN A 277 2.13 -8.34 -1.47
CA GLN A 277 1.40 -7.11 -1.67
C GLN A 277 1.31 -6.74 -3.16
N TYR A 278 0.11 -6.57 -3.71
CA TYR A 278 -1.20 -6.83 -3.06
C TYR A 278 -1.46 -8.34 -2.82
N PRO A 279 -2.39 -8.74 -1.93
CA PRO A 279 -2.66 -10.15 -1.68
C PRO A 279 -3.07 -10.89 -2.96
N THR A 280 -2.46 -12.05 -3.21
CA THR A 280 -2.67 -12.82 -4.46
C THR A 280 -4.14 -13.10 -4.77
N ALA A 281 -4.96 -13.28 -3.74
CA ALA A 281 -6.38 -13.60 -3.92
C ALA A 281 -7.25 -12.42 -4.40
N LEU A 282 -6.72 -11.20 -4.41
CA LEU A 282 -7.44 -9.98 -4.81
C LEU A 282 -7.01 -9.46 -6.19
N ILE A 283 -5.87 -9.90 -6.71
CA ILE A 283 -5.30 -9.42 -7.98
C ILE A 283 -5.42 -10.47 -9.08
N SER A 284 -5.39 -10.01 -10.33
CA SER A 284 -5.38 -10.89 -11.50
C SER A 284 -4.13 -11.79 -11.51
N PRO A 285 -4.24 -13.05 -11.98
CA PRO A 285 -3.08 -13.93 -12.16
C PRO A 285 -1.98 -13.29 -12.99
N GLY A 286 -0.72 -13.49 -12.60
CA GLY A 286 0.44 -12.93 -13.30
C GLY A 286 0.80 -11.49 -12.94
N THR A 287 -0.04 -10.79 -12.16
CA THR A 287 0.31 -9.47 -11.62
C THR A 287 1.57 -9.58 -10.75
N ALA A 288 2.58 -8.73 -11.03
CA ALA A 288 3.80 -8.68 -10.24
C ALA A 288 3.49 -8.27 -8.79
N GLN A 289 4.09 -8.97 -7.83
CA GLN A 289 3.87 -8.73 -6.40
C GLN A 289 5.19 -8.36 -5.71
N ARG A 290 5.05 -7.63 -4.61
CA ARG A 290 6.15 -7.31 -3.70
C ARG A 290 6.00 -8.11 -2.42
N LEU A 291 7.11 -8.48 -1.81
CA LEU A 291 7.15 -9.09 -0.49
C LEU A 291 7.54 -8.04 0.54
N TYR A 292 6.68 -7.84 1.52
CA TYR A 292 6.95 -7.03 2.70
C TYR A 292 6.98 -7.90 3.95
N PRO A 293 7.85 -7.63 4.93
CA PRO A 293 7.83 -8.38 6.17
C PRO A 293 6.67 -7.93 7.07
N GLN A 294 5.94 -8.89 7.62
CA GLN A 294 4.77 -8.66 8.45
C GLN A 294 4.85 -9.51 9.72
N CYS A 295 4.37 -8.98 10.84
CA CYS A 295 4.20 -9.80 12.05
C CYS A 295 3.02 -10.76 11.92
N LEU A 296 3.06 -11.86 12.67
CA LEU A 296 2.05 -12.92 12.61
C LEU A 296 0.64 -12.41 12.93
N SER A 297 0.49 -11.48 13.88
CA SER A 297 -0.82 -10.92 14.24
C SER A 297 -1.46 -10.11 13.10
N CYS A 298 -0.67 -9.29 12.40
CA CYS A 298 -1.13 -8.57 11.22
C CYS A 298 -1.43 -9.51 10.05
N SER A 299 -0.60 -10.54 9.84
CA SER A 299 -0.82 -11.54 8.78
C SER A 299 -2.13 -12.32 8.97
N LEU A 300 -2.43 -12.75 10.19
CA LEU A 300 -3.70 -13.42 10.50
C LEU A 300 -4.90 -12.48 10.30
N ARG A 301 -4.79 -11.23 10.73
CA ARG A 301 -5.84 -10.21 10.54
C ARG A 301 -6.11 -9.96 9.05
N GLN A 302 -5.05 -9.78 8.26
CA GLN A 302 -5.13 -9.58 6.81
C GLN A 302 -5.86 -10.75 6.14
N GLY A 303 -5.55 -12.00 6.52
CA GLY A 303 -6.25 -13.18 5.99
C GLY A 303 -7.78 -13.09 6.17
N GLY A 304 -8.24 -12.58 7.32
CA GLY A 304 -9.66 -12.31 7.57
C GLY A 304 -10.23 -11.23 6.65
N SER A 305 -9.55 -10.10 6.52
CA SER A 305 -9.98 -8.98 5.66
C SER A 305 -10.01 -9.35 4.17
N VAL A 306 -9.03 -10.11 3.68
CA VAL A 306 -9.01 -10.66 2.32
C VAL A 306 -10.23 -11.55 2.09
N GLN A 307 -10.56 -12.42 3.04
CA GLN A 307 -11.73 -13.29 2.92
C GLN A 307 -13.05 -12.50 2.88
N GLN A 308 -13.13 -11.37 3.58
CA GLN A 308 -14.30 -10.48 3.53
C GLN A 308 -14.44 -9.83 2.16
N LEU A 309 -13.36 -9.26 1.60
CA LEU A 309 -13.39 -8.62 0.27
C LEU A 309 -13.75 -9.61 -0.84
N LYS A 310 -13.27 -10.86 -0.77
CA LYS A 310 -13.66 -11.91 -1.71
C LYS A 310 -15.15 -12.26 -1.66
N ARG A 311 -15.79 -12.07 -0.50
CA ARG A 311 -17.20 -12.43 -0.26
C ARG A 311 -18.18 -11.29 -0.54
N SER A 312 -17.71 -10.05 -0.67
CA SER A 312 -18.57 -8.91 -1.00
C SER A 312 -19.22 -9.12 -2.37
N PRO A 313 -20.53 -9.43 -2.43
CA PRO A 313 -21.20 -9.70 -3.69
C PRO A 313 -21.26 -8.42 -4.54
N VAL A 314 -21.30 -8.60 -5.86
CA VAL A 314 -21.64 -7.53 -6.81
C VAL A 314 -23.06 -7.08 -6.47
N ILE A 315 -23.22 -6.02 -5.68
CA ILE A 315 -24.51 -5.35 -5.56
C ILE A 315 -24.68 -4.58 -6.87
N CYS A 316 -25.19 -5.27 -7.88
CA CYS A 316 -25.88 -4.62 -8.98
C CYS A 316 -27.06 -3.88 -8.35
N SER A 317 -26.91 -2.59 -8.12
CA SER A 317 -28.04 -1.68 -8.01
C SER A 317 -28.82 -1.83 -9.31
N ALA A 318 -29.91 -2.60 -9.27
CA ALA A 318 -30.86 -2.63 -10.36
C ALA A 318 -31.25 -1.18 -10.69
N PRO A 319 -31.27 -0.76 -11.96
CA PRO A 319 -31.72 0.58 -12.30
C PRO A 319 -33.13 0.76 -11.74
N PRO A 320 -33.48 1.96 -11.21
CA PRO A 320 -34.82 2.23 -10.72
C PRO A 320 -35.81 1.90 -11.84
N LYS A 321 -36.73 0.96 -11.57
CA LYS A 321 -37.80 0.61 -12.51
C LYS A 321 -38.53 1.91 -12.87
N SER A 322 -38.39 2.35 -14.12
CA SER A 322 -39.20 3.43 -14.65
C SER A 322 -40.66 3.01 -14.50
N ARG A 323 -41.40 3.70 -13.62
CA ARG A 323 -42.85 3.58 -13.60
C ARG A 323 -43.33 4.07 -14.96
N ARG A 324 -43.71 3.14 -15.84
CA ARG A 324 -44.50 3.44 -17.03
C ARG A 324 -45.70 4.26 -16.56
N ARG A 325 -45.82 5.49 -17.06
CA ARG A 325 -47.07 6.24 -17.04
C ARG A 325 -48.08 5.41 -17.82
N ILE A 326 -49.03 4.82 -17.12
CA ILE A 326 -50.27 4.35 -17.73
C ILE A 326 -51.03 5.63 -18.11
N ARG A 327 -51.37 5.73 -19.39
CA ARG A 327 -52.33 6.71 -19.91
C ARG A 327 -53.73 6.25 -19.57
#